data_AF-A0A6L4WW29-F1
#
_entry.id   AF-A0A6L4WW29-F1
#
_cell.length_a   1.000
_cell.length_b   1.000
_cell.length_c   1.000
_cell.angle_alpha   90.00
_cell.angle_beta   90.00
_cell.angle_gamma   90.00
#
_symmetry.space_group_name_H-M   'P 1'
#
loop_
_entity.id
_entity.type
_entity.pdbx_description
1 polymer ?
#
loop_
_entity_poly.entity_id
_entity_poly.type
_entity_poly.pdbx_seq_one_letter_code
_entity_poly.pdbx_strand_id
1 'polypeptide(L)'
;MIDLTYYVNQTIGNKEESKILLEKYSHYRFHSLYGMKQFFQELDGNHKSLENNTDKIKESVVTLSNALATNLDFLLTKPSEFLSDEVYPKLNYGSVLYDLNPSEQSGNVMVDCPCCVDTAKTTDKAYVVMVGNQNTDTIQCNRLKTCGEKTSVVKHVGDREGINFIDTVKYLANSVGIDYDAYVRGKEMHKEDNGNFKDTNYNCDINEIKENAKKKKAVNKFGISPIDFKEANKTKSFKGNINVMKVIGKYNTVSEQSKVQMIYSYIKNFAMKEKDRGKLLDYLSNRGINNDKSSDVGYLKANKINELVQELKEVFNVNDLVKYKILNEKSKTWNYKLLTADEKWEYCDSALFFMHDVYNDIPTNIEFKFFGDRTQGSPRKAVSMSNSAIVDSNYYGSANNIDFIKDDKQAQCWWNEGAIDAKAVEYLGFKSNGLIGAGKHFNANLGHFKDKVHIIALDEDMAGAKNSVILAKKLKMAGAQNIFFASWNEEYGNDLNDLLNSKNLDKIKLTFCKFNLSENEDYTISSDITKIQHLPSDLLNQAYEIAFKDTKELPQQVNNISEIKEIDSISNIESQKPIEVKKNEIAPPIEEHEEEYSLAP
;
A
#
# COMPACT_ATOMS: atom_id res chain seq x y z
N MET A 1 -5.68 -30.68 21.03
CA MET A 1 -6.16 -29.85 22.16
C MET A 1 -5.62 -30.47 23.42
N ILE A 2 -5.20 -29.63 24.37
CA ILE A 2 -4.66 -30.08 25.65
C ILE A 2 -5.74 -30.82 26.43
N ASP A 3 -5.37 -31.97 27.00
CA ASP A 3 -6.23 -32.71 27.92
C ASP A 3 -6.14 -32.09 29.31
N LEU A 4 -7.07 -31.19 29.64
CA LEU A 4 -7.16 -30.57 30.96
C LEU A 4 -7.25 -31.62 32.08
N THR A 5 -7.95 -32.73 31.84
CA THR A 5 -8.17 -33.77 32.85
C THR A 5 -6.86 -34.42 33.24
N TYR A 6 -6.01 -34.73 32.25
CA TYR A 6 -4.67 -35.26 32.49
C TYR A 6 -3.85 -34.31 33.38
N TYR A 7 -3.74 -33.03 33.01
CA TYR A 7 -2.90 -32.07 33.74
C TYR A 7 -3.42 -31.75 35.14
N VAL A 8 -4.73 -31.57 35.29
CA VAL A 8 -5.34 -31.33 36.60
C VAL A 8 -5.10 -32.51 37.54
N ASN A 9 -5.26 -33.74 37.06
CA ASN A 9 -5.06 -34.93 37.89
C ASN A 9 -3.59 -35.15 38.25
N GLN A 10 -2.68 -34.94 37.30
CA GLN A 10 -1.23 -35.08 37.52
C GLN A 10 -0.70 -34.02 38.51
N THR A 11 -1.16 -32.78 38.37
CA THR A 11 -0.62 -31.66 39.15
C THR A 11 -1.20 -31.57 40.56
N ILE A 12 -2.50 -31.81 40.73
CA ILE A 12 -3.16 -31.64 42.04
C ILE A 12 -3.09 -32.92 42.87
N GLY A 13 -3.08 -34.11 42.25
CA GLY A 13 -2.93 -35.40 42.91
C GLY A 13 -4.13 -35.85 43.78
N ASN A 14 -4.91 -34.91 44.34
CA ASN A 14 -6.12 -35.16 45.12
C ASN A 14 -7.36 -35.17 44.23
N LYS A 15 -8.05 -36.32 44.15
CA LYS A 15 -9.23 -36.51 43.28
C LYS A 15 -10.40 -35.57 43.58
N GLU A 16 -10.67 -35.28 44.86
CA GLU A 16 -11.78 -34.39 45.22
C GLU A 16 -11.46 -32.93 44.87
N GLU A 17 -10.21 -32.52 45.00
CA GLU A 17 -9.76 -31.18 44.59
C GLU A 17 -9.71 -31.04 43.06
N SER A 18 -9.21 -32.05 42.35
CA SER A 18 -9.25 -32.11 40.89
C SER A 18 -10.68 -31.98 40.35
N LYS A 19 -11.65 -32.61 41.02
CA LYS A 19 -13.08 -32.53 40.65
C LYS A 19 -13.62 -31.10 40.69
N ILE A 20 -13.21 -30.29 41.67
CA ILE A 20 -13.63 -28.88 41.79
C ILE A 20 -13.24 -28.07 40.55
N LEU A 21 -12.01 -28.26 40.02
CA LEU A 21 -11.57 -27.59 38.80
C LEU A 21 -12.22 -28.17 37.54
N LEU A 22 -12.31 -29.50 37.44
CA LEU A 22 -12.82 -30.15 36.23
C LEU A 22 -14.32 -29.93 36.04
N GLU A 23 -15.13 -29.91 37.09
CA GLU A 23 -16.56 -29.59 36.98
C GLU A 23 -16.78 -28.19 36.39
N LYS A 24 -15.88 -27.25 36.70
CA LYS A 24 -15.98 -25.87 36.21
C LYS A 24 -15.36 -25.66 34.85
N TYR A 25 -14.21 -26.27 34.57
CA TYR A 25 -13.39 -25.88 33.43
C TYR A 25 -13.16 -26.99 32.40
N SER A 26 -13.68 -28.21 32.59
CA SER A 26 -13.54 -29.31 31.61
C SER A 26 -14.13 -29.01 30.24
N HIS A 27 -15.07 -28.07 30.15
CA HIS A 27 -15.65 -27.62 28.88
C HIS A 27 -14.76 -26.62 28.13
N TYR A 28 -13.76 -26.03 28.79
CA TYR A 28 -12.80 -25.14 28.15
C TYR A 28 -11.83 -25.95 27.30
N ARG A 29 -11.58 -25.44 26.10
CA ARG A 29 -10.71 -26.07 25.10
C ARG A 29 -9.41 -25.28 25.02
N PHE A 30 -8.38 -25.79 25.68
CA PHE A 30 -7.05 -25.19 25.64
C PHE A 30 -6.25 -25.72 24.45
N HIS A 31 -5.60 -24.79 23.74
CA HIS A 31 -4.82 -25.10 22.55
C HIS A 31 -3.31 -25.22 22.86
N SER A 32 -2.87 -24.77 24.04
CA SER A 32 -1.50 -24.88 24.57
C SER A 32 -1.50 -24.94 26.09
N LEU A 33 -0.43 -25.49 26.70
CA LEU A 33 -0.19 -25.41 28.13
C LEU A 33 0.08 -23.98 28.58
N TYR A 34 0.71 -23.17 27.75
CA TYR A 34 0.88 -21.73 28.00
C TYR A 34 -0.46 -21.01 28.17
N GLY A 35 -1.39 -21.20 27.22
CA GLY A 35 -2.71 -20.58 27.29
C GLY A 35 -3.52 -21.09 28.48
N MET A 36 -3.37 -22.38 28.82
CA MET A 36 -3.95 -22.97 30.02
C MET A 36 -3.37 -22.34 31.29
N LYS A 37 -2.05 -22.18 31.37
CA LYS A 37 -1.36 -21.55 32.49
C LYS A 37 -1.80 -20.12 32.69
N GLN A 38 -1.79 -19.29 31.64
CA GLN A 38 -2.24 -17.89 31.72
C GLN A 38 -3.68 -17.79 32.23
N PHE A 39 -4.59 -18.59 31.67
CA PHE A 39 -5.98 -18.64 32.12
C PHE A 39 -6.09 -18.94 33.63
N PHE A 40 -5.35 -19.93 34.12
CA PHE A 40 -5.38 -20.29 35.54
C PHE A 40 -4.62 -19.32 36.46
N GLN A 41 -3.65 -18.54 35.94
CA GLN A 41 -2.97 -17.47 36.67
C GLN A 41 -3.83 -16.22 36.82
N GLU A 42 -4.65 -15.91 35.82
CA GLU A 42 -5.52 -14.73 35.80
C GLU A 42 -6.84 -14.94 36.56
N LEU A 43 -7.12 -16.16 37.02
CA LEU A 43 -8.29 -16.45 37.85
C LEU A 43 -8.15 -15.83 39.23
N ASP A 44 -8.91 -14.77 39.49
CA ASP A 44 -9.07 -14.17 40.81
C ASP A 44 -10.48 -14.41 41.40
N GLY A 45 -10.70 -14.00 42.64
CA GLY A 45 -11.99 -14.17 43.33
C GLY A 45 -13.16 -13.38 42.71
N ASN A 46 -12.88 -12.44 41.80
CA ASN A 46 -13.85 -11.60 41.11
C ASN A 46 -14.11 -12.03 39.66
N HIS A 47 -13.44 -13.09 39.20
CA HIS A 47 -13.58 -13.56 37.84
C HIS A 47 -15.04 -13.97 37.54
N LYS A 48 -15.56 -13.60 36.36
CA LYS A 48 -16.98 -13.83 35.98
C LYS A 48 -17.43 -15.29 36.09
N SER A 49 -16.53 -16.24 35.81
CA SER A 49 -16.83 -17.68 35.97
C SER A 49 -17.13 -18.11 37.41
N LEU A 50 -16.80 -17.25 38.38
CA LEU A 50 -16.93 -17.51 39.81
C LEU A 50 -18.08 -16.74 40.48
N GLU A 51 -18.75 -15.80 39.79
CA GLU A 51 -19.76 -14.89 40.38
C GLU A 51 -20.85 -15.62 41.19
N ASN A 52 -21.31 -16.79 40.73
CA ASN A 52 -22.39 -17.56 41.37
C ASN A 52 -21.92 -18.59 42.42
N ASN A 53 -20.67 -18.50 42.88
CA ASN A 53 -20.12 -19.46 43.85
C ASN A 53 -20.03 -18.90 45.25
N THR A 54 -20.09 -19.79 46.25
CA THR A 54 -19.80 -19.42 47.64
C THR A 54 -18.34 -19.00 47.78
N ASP A 55 -18.03 -18.11 48.72
CA ASP A 55 -16.66 -17.61 48.93
C ASP A 55 -15.66 -18.75 49.17
N LYS A 56 -16.08 -19.80 49.89
CA LYS A 56 -15.29 -21.02 50.11
C LYS A 56 -14.92 -21.72 48.79
N ILE A 57 -15.85 -21.80 47.84
CA ILE A 57 -15.60 -22.40 46.52
C ILE A 57 -14.71 -21.48 45.69
N LYS A 58 -14.92 -20.16 45.74
CA LYS A 58 -14.08 -19.18 45.03
C LYS A 58 -12.62 -19.29 45.47
N GLU A 59 -12.38 -19.27 46.78
CA GLU A 59 -11.06 -19.41 47.38
C GLU A 59 -10.39 -20.73 47.01
N SER A 60 -11.15 -21.83 47.06
CA SER A 60 -10.65 -23.16 46.66
C SER A 60 -10.27 -23.19 45.18
N VAL A 61 -11.11 -22.64 44.29
CA VAL A 61 -10.83 -22.61 42.85
C VAL A 61 -9.61 -21.75 42.54
N VAL A 62 -9.49 -20.56 43.12
CA VAL A 62 -8.32 -19.68 42.92
C VAL A 62 -7.04 -20.35 43.42
N THR A 63 -7.09 -20.97 44.60
CA THR A 63 -5.94 -21.69 45.18
C THR A 63 -5.48 -22.84 44.29
N LEU A 64 -6.42 -23.70 43.86
CA LEU A 64 -6.12 -24.84 42.99
C LEU A 64 -5.69 -24.39 41.58
N SER A 65 -6.24 -23.29 41.06
CA SER A 65 -5.84 -22.71 39.77
C SER A 65 -4.39 -22.21 39.82
N ASN A 66 -4.03 -21.50 40.88
CA ASN A 66 -2.65 -21.04 41.10
C ASN A 66 -1.69 -22.22 41.29
N ALA A 67 -2.07 -23.24 42.05
CA ALA A 67 -1.28 -24.45 42.22
C ALA A 67 -1.09 -25.19 40.89
N LEU A 68 -2.14 -25.32 40.07
CA LEU A 68 -2.07 -25.89 38.73
C LEU A 68 -1.10 -25.08 37.87
N ALA A 69 -1.35 -23.78 37.71
CA ALA A 69 -0.54 -22.89 36.90
C ALA A 69 0.94 -22.88 37.28
N THR A 70 1.24 -22.91 38.58
CA THR A 70 2.63 -22.89 39.09
C THR A 70 3.39 -24.15 38.69
N ASN A 71 2.71 -25.29 38.68
CA ASN A 71 3.29 -26.60 38.40
C ASN A 71 3.16 -27.02 36.92
N LEU A 72 2.46 -26.24 36.09
CA LEU A 72 2.51 -26.38 34.64
C LEU A 72 3.90 -25.93 34.15
N ASP A 73 4.71 -26.94 33.82
CA ASP A 73 6.09 -26.80 33.37
C ASP A 73 6.15 -27.16 31.88
N PHE A 74 6.56 -26.21 31.06
CA PHE A 74 6.70 -26.35 29.62
C PHE A 74 7.92 -25.56 29.15
N LEU A 75 8.57 -26.04 28.09
CA LEU A 75 9.61 -25.28 27.41
C LEU A 75 8.97 -24.55 26.22
N LEU A 76 8.97 -23.22 26.30
CA LEU A 76 8.68 -22.34 25.18
C LEU A 76 9.98 -21.77 24.63
N THR A 77 10.10 -21.70 23.31
CA THR A 77 11.06 -20.80 22.68
C THR A 77 10.75 -19.38 23.15
N LYS A 78 11.74 -18.68 23.72
CA LYS A 78 11.52 -17.29 24.13
C LYS A 78 11.17 -16.45 22.91
N PRO A 79 10.29 -15.44 23.02
CA PRO A 79 9.95 -14.59 21.86
C PRO A 79 11.19 -13.97 21.19
N SER A 80 12.22 -13.63 21.97
CA SER A 80 13.50 -13.12 21.46
C SER A 80 14.29 -14.16 20.64
N GLU A 81 14.32 -15.41 21.10
CA GLU A 81 14.97 -16.52 20.39
C GLU A 81 14.20 -16.83 19.09
N PHE A 82 12.86 -16.85 19.16
CA PHE A 82 12.00 -17.00 17.98
C PHE A 82 12.26 -15.90 16.94
N LEU A 83 12.34 -14.64 17.37
CA LEU A 83 12.63 -13.53 16.47
C LEU A 83 14.00 -13.69 15.80
N SER A 84 15.03 -14.01 16.58
CA SER A 84 16.39 -14.26 16.10
C SER A 84 16.48 -15.39 15.07
N ASP A 85 15.86 -16.53 15.37
CA ASP A 85 16.12 -17.75 14.63
C ASP A 85 15.17 -17.91 13.43
N GLU A 86 13.93 -17.40 13.56
CA GLU A 86 12.88 -17.69 12.58
C GLU A 86 12.40 -16.46 11.80
N VAL A 87 12.49 -15.25 12.40
CA VAL A 87 11.89 -14.03 11.82
C VAL A 87 12.94 -13.16 11.14
N TYR A 88 13.94 -12.65 11.86
CA TYR A 88 14.94 -11.72 11.30
C TYR A 88 15.68 -12.24 10.07
N PRO A 89 16.06 -13.52 9.97
CA PRO A 89 16.70 -14.05 8.76
C PRO A 89 15.80 -13.98 7.51
N LYS A 90 14.49 -13.84 7.68
CA LYS A 90 13.48 -13.83 6.61
C LYS A 90 12.79 -12.46 6.46
N LEU A 91 13.12 -11.50 7.32
CA LEU A 91 12.41 -10.22 7.44
C LEU A 91 12.79 -9.28 6.30
N ASN A 92 11.80 -8.73 5.61
CA ASN A 92 12.00 -7.64 4.65
C ASN A 92 11.98 -6.31 5.40
N TYR A 93 13.16 -5.84 5.82
CA TYR A 93 13.30 -4.57 6.54
C TYR A 93 12.79 -3.38 5.73
N GLY A 94 12.88 -3.41 4.39
CA GLY A 94 12.33 -2.36 3.54
C GLY A 94 10.82 -2.18 3.71
N SER A 95 10.10 -3.27 3.94
CA SER A 95 8.66 -3.25 4.18
C SER A 95 8.32 -2.95 5.64
N VAL A 96 9.14 -3.42 6.58
CA VAL A 96 8.88 -3.29 8.02
C VAL A 96 9.28 -1.93 8.57
N LEU A 97 10.34 -1.32 8.06
CA LEU A 97 10.89 -0.03 8.50
C LEU A 97 10.60 1.09 7.48
N TYR A 98 9.47 1.01 6.77
CA TYR A 98 9.11 1.94 5.69
C TYR A 98 9.08 3.41 6.12
N ASP A 99 8.79 3.68 7.38
CA ASP A 99 8.76 5.00 8.00
C ASP A 99 10.14 5.64 8.13
N LEU A 100 11.19 4.82 8.03
CA LEU A 100 12.59 5.25 8.09
C LEU A 100 13.25 5.24 6.70
N ASN A 101 12.49 5.40 5.61
CA ASN A 101 13.01 5.49 4.23
C ASN A 101 14.14 4.48 3.91
N PRO A 102 13.84 3.17 4.00
CA PRO A 102 14.85 2.13 3.87
C PRO A 102 15.42 2.09 2.46
N SER A 103 16.72 1.89 2.38
CA SER A 103 17.48 1.72 1.13
C SER A 103 18.53 0.63 1.30
N GLU A 104 18.76 -0.17 0.25
CA GLU A 104 19.79 -1.19 0.27
C GLU A 104 21.11 -0.61 -0.26
N GLN A 105 22.20 -0.78 0.48
CA GLN A 105 23.55 -0.45 0.02
C GLN A 105 24.53 -1.55 0.46
N SER A 106 25.20 -2.17 -0.52
CA SER A 106 26.22 -3.20 -0.30
C SER A 106 25.74 -4.37 0.57
N GLY A 107 24.49 -4.79 0.41
CA GLY A 107 23.87 -5.89 1.17
C GLY A 107 23.36 -5.50 2.57
N ASN A 108 23.57 -4.26 3.01
CA ASN A 108 23.01 -3.74 4.27
C ASN A 108 21.74 -2.93 4.00
N VAL A 109 20.84 -2.91 4.99
CA VAL A 109 19.68 -2.03 4.98
C VAL A 109 20.03 -0.75 5.73
N MET A 110 20.11 0.35 4.99
CA MET A 110 20.22 1.69 5.55
C MET A 110 18.82 2.27 5.73
N VAL A 111 18.62 2.95 6.84
CA VAL A 111 17.39 3.65 7.18
C VAL A 111 17.74 5.06 7.66
N ASP A 112 16.78 5.95 7.72
CA ASP A 112 16.94 7.22 8.42
C ASP A 112 16.98 6.96 9.93
N CYS A 113 17.83 7.69 10.65
CA CYS A 113 17.96 7.47 12.09
C CYS A 113 16.68 7.94 12.81
N PRO A 114 15.96 7.07 13.55
CA PRO A 114 14.69 7.42 14.21
C PRO A 114 14.83 8.57 15.22
N CYS A 115 16.03 8.82 15.74
CA CYS A 115 16.30 9.90 16.68
C CYS A 115 16.77 11.21 16.03
N CYS A 116 17.17 11.19 14.75
CA CYS A 116 17.72 12.37 14.07
C CYS A 116 16.75 13.00 13.04
N VAL A 117 15.60 12.36 12.78
CA VAL A 117 14.63 12.76 11.73
C VAL A 117 14.13 14.21 11.90
N ASP A 118 14.13 14.76 13.11
CA ASP A 118 13.68 16.13 13.39
C ASP A 118 14.75 17.22 13.18
N THR A 119 16.01 16.85 12.94
CA THR A 119 17.05 17.82 12.62
C THR A 119 17.09 18.01 11.10
N ALA A 120 16.98 19.26 10.63
CA ALA A 120 16.81 19.65 9.21
C ALA A 120 17.98 19.29 8.26
N LYS A 121 18.78 18.26 8.57
CA LYS A 121 19.83 17.70 7.74
C LYS A 121 19.44 16.26 7.37
N THR A 122 18.64 16.14 6.32
CA THR A 122 18.00 14.88 5.86
C THR A 122 18.96 13.91 5.14
N THR A 123 20.22 13.85 5.55
CA THR A 123 21.23 12.94 4.99
C THR A 123 21.73 11.88 5.99
N ASP A 124 21.24 11.90 7.24
CA ASP A 124 21.83 11.14 8.33
C ASP A 124 21.24 9.71 8.44
N LYS A 125 22.05 8.71 8.07
CA LYS A 125 21.66 7.29 7.97
C LYS A 125 21.94 6.50 9.25
N ALA A 126 20.98 5.71 9.70
CA ALA A 126 21.19 4.57 10.59
C ALA A 126 21.28 3.27 9.78
N TYR A 127 21.94 2.28 10.34
CA TYR A 127 22.08 0.96 9.73
C TYR A 127 21.33 -0.06 10.57
N VAL A 128 20.62 -0.97 9.90
CA VAL A 128 20.33 -2.26 10.51
C VAL A 128 21.64 -3.03 10.46
N VAL A 129 22.29 -3.21 11.60
CA VAL A 129 23.65 -3.77 11.65
C VAL A 129 23.60 -5.21 11.12
N MET A 130 24.55 -5.59 10.28
CA MET A 130 24.72 -6.99 9.89
C MET A 130 25.96 -7.52 10.61
N VAL A 131 25.81 -8.61 11.36
CA VAL A 131 26.93 -9.32 11.99
C VAL A 131 27.09 -10.62 11.19
N GLY A 132 27.94 -10.59 10.16
CA GLY A 132 28.06 -11.69 9.18
C GLY A 132 26.90 -11.72 8.17
N ASN A 133 26.55 -12.91 7.68
CA ASN A 133 25.41 -13.15 6.77
C ASN A 133 24.05 -13.23 7.49
N GLN A 134 23.95 -12.76 8.74
CA GLN A 134 22.73 -12.80 9.52
C GLN A 134 22.26 -11.38 9.84
N ASN A 135 21.01 -11.10 9.47
CA ASN A 135 20.33 -9.85 9.80
C ASN A 135 20.25 -9.72 11.33
N THR A 136 20.71 -8.60 11.90
CA THR A 136 20.49 -8.36 13.33
C THR A 136 19.14 -7.71 13.61
N ASP A 137 18.78 -7.70 14.88
CA ASP A 137 17.60 -7.04 15.39
C ASP A 137 17.81 -5.54 15.66
N THR A 138 18.98 -4.97 15.37
CA THR A 138 19.38 -3.66 15.90
C THR A 138 19.52 -2.62 14.80
N ILE A 139 18.83 -1.48 15.00
CA ILE A 139 18.98 -0.23 14.26
C ILE A 139 19.98 0.64 15.02
N GLN A 140 21.09 1.00 14.37
CA GLN A 140 22.16 1.79 14.98
C GLN A 140 22.47 3.03 14.15
N CYS A 141 22.45 4.19 14.81
CA CYS A 141 22.89 5.44 14.17
C CYS A 141 24.40 5.41 13.87
N ASN A 142 24.78 5.82 12.66
CA ASN A 142 26.18 5.84 12.22
C ASN A 142 27.02 6.95 12.90
N ARG A 143 26.37 7.95 13.52
CA ARG A 143 27.02 9.05 14.23
C ARG A 143 27.40 8.65 15.66
N LEU A 144 28.29 7.66 15.81
CA LEU A 144 28.70 7.10 17.12
C LEU A 144 29.15 8.14 18.14
N LYS A 145 29.68 9.29 17.67
CA LYS A 145 30.18 10.37 18.54
C LYS A 145 29.13 11.40 18.95
N THR A 146 27.95 11.44 18.30
CA THR A 146 26.94 12.50 18.57
C THR A 146 25.53 11.97 18.82
N CYS A 147 25.04 11.01 18.04
CA CYS A 147 23.79 10.31 18.36
C CYS A 147 24.13 8.90 18.86
N GLY A 148 24.64 8.04 17.98
CA GLY A 148 25.06 6.69 18.33
C GLY A 148 23.95 5.80 18.92
N GLU A 149 22.70 6.27 18.90
CA GLU A 149 21.57 5.59 19.52
C GLU A 149 21.38 4.21 18.88
N LYS A 150 21.01 3.26 19.73
CA LYS A 150 20.71 1.88 19.34
C LYS A 150 19.29 1.55 19.80
N THR A 151 18.46 1.12 18.87
CA THR A 151 17.14 0.58 19.18
C THR A 151 16.97 -0.76 18.48
N SER A 152 16.16 -1.65 19.01
CA SER A 152 15.82 -2.88 18.30
C SER A 152 14.68 -2.63 17.32
N VAL A 153 14.62 -3.44 16.26
CA VAL A 153 13.55 -3.43 15.25
C VAL A 153 12.22 -3.71 15.91
N VAL A 154 12.16 -4.69 16.81
CA VAL A 154 10.95 -4.99 17.60
C VAL A 154 10.54 -3.82 18.49
N LYS A 155 11.48 -3.12 19.12
CA LYS A 155 11.14 -1.94 19.94
C LYS A 155 10.62 -0.80 19.06
N HIS A 156 11.33 -0.46 18.00
CA HIS A 156 10.94 0.60 17.06
C HIS A 156 9.54 0.36 16.49
N VAL A 157 9.27 -0.84 16.00
CA VAL A 157 7.96 -1.18 15.43
C VAL A 157 6.87 -1.16 16.50
N GLY A 158 7.14 -1.68 17.71
CA GLY A 158 6.18 -1.63 18.80
C GLY A 158 5.82 -0.20 19.21
N ASP A 159 6.83 0.66 19.36
CA ASP A 159 6.65 2.08 19.67
C ASP A 159 5.88 2.81 18.57
N ARG A 160 6.17 2.52 17.29
CA ARG A 160 5.49 3.10 16.12
C ARG A 160 4.02 2.70 16.04
N GLU A 161 3.72 1.42 16.21
CA GLU A 161 2.36 0.87 16.09
C GLU A 161 1.54 1.08 17.38
N GLY A 162 2.18 1.46 18.48
CA GLY A 162 1.53 1.60 19.79
C GLY A 162 1.04 0.27 20.37
N ILE A 163 1.75 -0.83 20.08
CA ILE A 163 1.41 -2.18 20.52
C ILE A 163 2.46 -2.74 21.48
N ASN A 164 2.06 -3.70 22.32
CA ASN A 164 2.98 -4.32 23.27
C ASN A 164 4.01 -5.23 22.58
N PHE A 165 5.01 -5.69 23.33
CA PHE A 165 6.10 -6.51 22.81
C PHE A 165 5.63 -7.81 22.15
N ILE A 166 4.66 -8.52 22.74
CA ILE A 166 4.16 -9.79 22.22
C ILE A 166 3.38 -9.58 20.92
N ASP A 167 2.54 -8.56 20.88
CA ASP A 167 1.81 -8.21 19.66
C ASP A 167 2.75 -7.75 18.54
N THR A 168 3.86 -7.09 18.90
CA THR A 168 4.91 -6.75 17.94
C THR A 168 5.61 -8.01 17.40
N VAL A 169 5.90 -8.99 18.25
CA VAL A 169 6.45 -10.29 17.81
C VAL A 169 5.50 -10.97 16.83
N LYS A 170 4.20 -10.99 17.12
CA LYS A 170 3.16 -11.54 16.23
C LYS A 170 3.09 -10.79 14.90
N TYR A 171 3.16 -9.46 14.94
CA TYR A 171 3.18 -8.61 13.77
C TYR A 171 4.38 -8.93 12.86
N LEU A 172 5.58 -8.98 13.44
CA LEU A 172 6.81 -9.30 12.71
C LEU A 172 6.80 -10.74 12.17
N ALA A 173 6.34 -11.71 12.96
CA ALA A 173 6.17 -13.11 12.52
C ALA A 173 5.24 -13.21 11.30
N ASN A 174 4.09 -12.52 11.37
CA ASN A 174 3.12 -12.54 10.29
C ASN A 174 3.68 -11.90 9.01
N SER A 175 4.52 -10.87 9.14
CA SER A 175 5.20 -10.23 7.98
C SER A 175 6.12 -11.18 7.21
N VAL A 176 6.62 -12.25 7.87
CA VAL A 176 7.42 -13.32 7.23
C VAL A 176 6.60 -14.60 6.97
N GLY A 177 5.28 -14.54 7.14
CA GLY A 177 4.36 -15.65 6.88
C GLY A 177 4.34 -16.73 7.97
N ILE A 178 4.78 -16.40 9.19
CA ILE A 178 4.77 -17.31 10.34
C ILE A 178 3.61 -16.93 11.26
N ASP A 179 2.72 -17.87 11.54
CA ASP A 179 1.76 -17.75 12.63
C ASP A 179 2.48 -18.05 13.95
N TYR A 180 2.78 -17.01 14.73
CA TYR A 180 3.52 -17.13 15.99
C TYR A 180 2.81 -18.04 16.99
N ASP A 181 1.49 -17.95 17.10
CA ASP A 181 0.74 -18.78 18.06
C ASP A 181 0.75 -20.25 17.61
N ALA A 182 0.68 -20.52 16.31
CA ALA A 182 0.84 -21.88 15.78
C ALA A 182 2.26 -22.42 15.96
N TYR A 183 3.28 -21.58 15.75
CA TYR A 183 4.68 -21.94 15.96
C TYR A 183 4.93 -22.31 17.43
N VAL A 184 4.49 -21.45 18.35
CA VAL A 184 4.58 -21.67 19.80
C VAL A 184 3.91 -22.99 20.20
N ARG A 185 2.69 -23.25 19.69
CA ARG A 185 2.00 -24.53 19.90
C ARG A 185 2.79 -25.73 19.37
N GLY A 186 3.38 -25.61 18.19
CA GLY A 186 4.14 -26.69 17.55
C GLY A 186 5.53 -26.95 18.16
N LYS A 187 5.99 -26.09 19.07
CA LYS A 187 7.28 -26.20 19.78
C LYS A 187 7.12 -26.37 21.29
N GLU A 188 5.89 -26.52 21.76
CA GLU A 188 5.60 -26.72 23.17
C GLU A 188 6.01 -28.14 23.60
N MET A 189 7.06 -28.23 24.42
CA MET A 189 7.49 -29.51 25.01
C MET A 189 6.88 -29.71 26.39
N HIS A 190 6.35 -30.91 26.63
CA HIS A 190 5.63 -31.24 27.86
C HIS A 190 6.49 -32.13 28.74
N LYS A 191 6.45 -31.91 30.05
CA LYS A 191 7.13 -32.74 31.04
C LYS A 191 6.39 -34.07 31.21
N GLU A 192 7.11 -35.19 31.10
CA GLU A 192 6.61 -36.53 31.40
C GLU A 192 6.72 -36.84 32.90
N ASP A 193 6.01 -37.90 33.34
CA ASP A 193 6.02 -38.43 34.71
C ASP A 193 7.43 -38.82 35.21
N ASN A 194 8.40 -38.97 34.31
CA ASN A 194 9.81 -39.28 34.62
C ASN A 194 10.73 -38.05 34.71
N GLY A 195 10.21 -36.83 34.54
CA GLY A 195 10.96 -35.58 34.59
C GLY A 195 11.64 -35.15 33.29
N ASN A 196 11.58 -35.95 32.22
CA ASN A 196 12.07 -35.58 30.89
C ASN A 196 11.01 -34.80 30.10
N PHE A 197 11.44 -33.92 29.20
CA PHE A 197 10.54 -33.27 28.25
C PHE A 197 10.41 -34.12 26.99
N LYS A 198 9.18 -34.41 26.58
CA LYS A 198 8.91 -35.05 25.29
C LYS A 198 8.40 -34.00 24.31
N ASP A 199 8.97 -34.02 23.12
CA ASP A 199 8.46 -33.28 21.98
C ASP A 199 7.05 -33.81 21.70
N THR A 200 6.04 -32.97 21.96
CA THR A 200 4.70 -33.33 21.53
C THR A 200 4.70 -33.11 20.03
N ASN A 201 4.96 -34.18 19.27
CA ASN A 201 4.65 -34.27 17.85
C ASN A 201 3.11 -34.14 17.69
N TYR A 202 2.56 -32.98 18.03
CA TYR A 202 1.41 -32.45 17.36
C TYR A 202 1.85 -32.33 15.91
N ASN A 203 1.40 -33.28 15.09
CA ASN A 203 1.39 -33.23 13.63
C ASN A 203 0.60 -32.00 13.14
N CYS A 204 0.93 -30.79 13.58
CA CYS A 204 0.88 -29.65 12.69
C CYS A 204 2.16 -29.79 11.90
N ASP A 205 2.06 -30.53 10.79
CA ASP A 205 3.20 -30.87 9.96
C ASP A 205 3.96 -29.57 9.70
N ILE A 206 5.12 -29.41 10.32
CA ILE A 206 5.94 -28.21 10.15
C ILE A 206 6.27 -28.06 8.66
N ASN A 207 6.24 -29.16 7.87
CA ASN A 207 6.30 -29.09 6.43
C ASN A 207 5.00 -28.61 5.79
N GLU A 208 3.83 -28.90 6.32
CA GLU A 208 2.55 -28.30 5.90
C GLU A 208 2.45 -26.81 6.31
N ILE A 209 2.95 -26.41 7.49
CA ILE A 209 3.13 -24.99 7.84
C ILE A 209 4.17 -24.36 6.91
N LYS A 210 5.30 -25.01 6.62
CA LYS A 210 6.33 -24.50 5.69
C LYS A 210 5.86 -24.51 4.25
N GLU A 211 5.00 -25.42 3.83
CA GLU A 211 4.38 -25.47 2.50
C GLU A 211 3.27 -24.43 2.39
N ASN A 212 2.45 -24.26 3.43
CA ASN A 212 1.48 -23.18 3.52
C ASN A 212 2.16 -21.83 3.69
N ALA A 213 3.34 -21.77 4.30
CA ALA A 213 4.20 -20.59 4.39
C ALA A 213 5.01 -20.36 3.12
N LYS A 214 5.28 -21.39 2.28
CA LYS A 214 5.83 -21.26 0.91
C LYS A 214 4.74 -20.76 -0.05
N LYS A 215 3.54 -21.37 0.01
CA LYS A 215 2.33 -20.89 -0.68
C LYS A 215 1.96 -19.48 -0.21
N LYS A 216 2.06 -19.18 1.09
CA LYS A 216 1.92 -17.83 1.62
C LYS A 216 3.15 -16.96 1.38
N LYS A 217 4.36 -17.45 1.15
CA LYS A 217 5.54 -16.65 0.76
C LYS A 217 5.38 -16.13 -0.65
N ALA A 218 4.86 -16.94 -1.56
CA ALA A 218 4.47 -16.50 -2.89
C ALA A 218 3.39 -15.38 -2.85
N VAL A 219 2.58 -15.35 -1.78
CA VAL A 219 1.50 -14.37 -1.53
C VAL A 219 1.97 -13.16 -0.67
N ASN A 220 2.88 -13.37 0.29
CA ASN A 220 3.34 -12.40 1.31
C ASN A 220 4.70 -11.76 1.01
N LYS A 221 5.56 -12.34 0.15
CA LYS A 221 6.80 -11.68 -0.34
C LYS A 221 6.50 -10.37 -1.07
N PHE A 222 5.22 -10.11 -1.38
CA PHE A 222 4.73 -8.96 -2.10
C PHE A 222 3.53 -8.26 -1.43
N GLY A 223 3.12 -8.65 -0.21
CA GLY A 223 2.02 -8.02 0.53
C GLY A 223 0.66 -8.07 -0.18
N ILE A 224 0.31 -9.18 -0.84
CA ILE A 224 -0.99 -9.35 -1.51
C ILE A 224 -1.62 -10.63 -0.99
N SER A 225 -2.40 -10.55 0.10
CA SER A 225 -3.46 -11.53 0.25
C SER A 225 -4.45 -11.26 -0.89
N PRO A 226 -4.75 -12.22 -1.79
CA PRO A 226 -5.87 -12.05 -2.69
C PRO A 226 -7.11 -11.87 -1.81
N ILE A 227 -7.56 -10.63 -1.68
CA ILE A 227 -8.78 -10.32 -0.94
C ILE A 227 -9.87 -11.14 -1.63
N ASP A 228 -10.50 -12.05 -0.89
CA ASP A 228 -11.71 -12.70 -1.37
C ASP A 228 -12.82 -11.64 -1.39
N PHE A 229 -12.87 -10.91 -2.51
CA PHE A 229 -13.83 -9.84 -2.71
C PHE A 229 -15.27 -10.34 -2.70
N LYS A 230 -15.53 -11.64 -2.96
CA LYS A 230 -16.88 -12.18 -2.79
C LYS A 230 -17.29 -12.19 -1.32
N GLU A 231 -16.35 -12.34 -0.41
CA GLU A 231 -16.58 -12.32 1.03
C GLU A 231 -16.58 -10.89 1.60
N ALA A 232 -15.62 -10.04 1.20
CA ALA A 232 -15.55 -8.63 1.61
C ALA A 232 -16.74 -7.78 1.13
N ASN A 233 -17.38 -8.16 0.00
CA ASN A 233 -18.56 -7.47 -0.55
C ASN A 233 -19.90 -7.90 0.05
N LYS A 234 -19.98 -9.03 0.77
CA LYS A 234 -21.26 -9.47 1.35
C LYS A 234 -21.81 -8.49 2.39
N THR A 235 -20.96 -7.63 2.96
CA THR A 235 -21.30 -6.74 4.07
C THR A 235 -21.29 -5.25 3.72
N LYS A 236 -20.77 -4.84 2.55
CA LYS A 236 -20.67 -3.43 2.13
C LYS A 236 -21.71 -3.10 1.04
N SER A 237 -22.78 -2.41 1.44
CA SER A 237 -23.74 -1.81 0.49
C SER A 237 -23.22 -0.48 -0.05
N PHE A 238 -23.35 -0.24 -1.35
CA PHE A 238 -23.15 1.08 -1.95
C PHE A 238 -24.01 2.12 -1.22
N LYS A 239 -23.38 3.18 -0.69
CA LYS A 239 -24.08 4.22 0.08
C LYS A 239 -24.48 5.45 -0.75
N GLY A 240 -24.20 5.47 -2.05
CA GLY A 240 -24.51 6.60 -2.91
C GLY A 240 -23.75 7.87 -2.52
N ASN A 241 -24.25 9.02 -2.99
CA ASN A 241 -23.66 10.32 -2.73
C ASN A 241 -23.84 10.72 -1.25
N ILE A 242 -22.75 10.80 -0.49
CA ILE A 242 -22.80 11.13 0.93
C ILE A 242 -22.71 12.65 1.09
N ASN A 243 -23.85 13.27 1.41
CA ASN A 243 -23.86 14.68 1.77
C ASN A 243 -23.26 14.88 3.17
N VAL A 244 -21.97 15.22 3.20
CA VAL A 244 -21.22 15.42 4.45
C VAL A 244 -21.83 16.47 5.36
N MET A 245 -22.50 17.50 4.81
CA MET A 245 -23.18 18.51 5.63
C MET A 245 -24.30 17.91 6.50
N LYS A 246 -24.94 16.82 6.05
CA LYS A 246 -25.99 16.14 6.81
C LYS A 246 -25.46 15.27 7.96
N VAL A 247 -24.18 14.93 7.93
CA VAL A 247 -23.55 14.05 8.94
C VAL A 247 -22.46 14.76 9.75
N ILE A 248 -22.24 16.05 9.50
CA ILE A 248 -21.14 16.82 10.09
C ILE A 248 -21.23 16.90 11.61
N GLY A 249 -22.44 16.92 12.17
CA GLY A 249 -22.66 16.87 13.62
C GLY A 249 -22.14 15.60 14.30
N LYS A 250 -21.82 14.55 13.54
CA LYS A 250 -21.22 13.29 14.06
C LYS A 250 -19.70 13.30 14.05
N TYR A 251 -19.04 14.37 13.59
CA TYR A 251 -17.60 14.44 13.38
C TYR A 251 -16.77 13.95 14.59
N ASN A 252 -17.15 14.34 15.82
CA ASN A 252 -16.42 13.95 17.03
C ASN A 252 -16.64 12.49 17.47
N THR A 253 -17.58 11.78 16.85
CA THR A 253 -18.00 10.42 17.24
C THR A 253 -17.66 9.35 16.21
N VAL A 254 -17.11 9.75 15.07
CA VAL A 254 -16.71 8.82 13.99
C VAL A 254 -15.22 8.48 14.07
N SER A 255 -14.82 7.43 13.35
CA SER A 255 -13.41 7.02 13.25
C SER A 255 -12.54 8.11 12.64
N GLU A 256 -11.23 8.06 12.91
CA GLU A 256 -10.23 8.97 12.33
C GLU A 256 -10.28 8.98 10.79
N GLN A 257 -10.41 7.80 10.18
CA GLN A 257 -10.61 7.66 8.72
C GLN A 257 -11.82 8.47 8.24
N SER A 258 -12.95 8.35 8.93
CA SER A 258 -14.17 9.08 8.58
C SER A 258 -14.00 10.59 8.76
N LYS A 259 -13.26 11.04 9.78
CA LYS A 259 -12.98 12.47 10.00
C LYS A 259 -12.19 13.07 8.84
N VAL A 260 -11.11 12.42 8.43
CA VAL A 260 -10.29 12.86 7.28
C VAL A 260 -11.15 12.94 6.02
N GLN A 261 -11.91 11.89 5.76
CA GLN A 261 -12.83 11.79 4.62
C GLN A 261 -13.92 12.88 4.63
N MET A 262 -14.45 13.25 5.80
CA MET A 262 -15.40 14.35 5.95
C MET A 262 -14.76 15.71 5.61
N ILE A 263 -13.53 15.94 6.05
CA ILE A 263 -12.79 17.17 5.71
C ILE A 263 -12.52 17.24 4.20
N TYR A 264 -12.04 16.15 3.59
CA TYR A 264 -11.80 16.11 2.14
C TYR A 264 -13.08 16.31 1.34
N SER A 265 -14.20 15.73 1.78
CA SER A 265 -15.50 15.94 1.15
C SER A 265 -15.98 17.39 1.29
N TYR A 266 -15.68 18.07 2.41
CA TYR A 266 -15.97 19.50 2.58
C TYR A 266 -15.19 20.33 1.55
N ILE A 267 -13.88 20.06 1.42
CA ILE A 267 -13.00 20.72 0.44
C ILE A 267 -13.49 20.46 -0.99
N LYS A 268 -13.87 19.22 -1.32
CA LYS A 268 -14.50 18.87 -2.61
C LYS A 268 -15.73 19.73 -2.86
N ASN A 269 -16.67 19.77 -1.92
CA ASN A 269 -17.90 20.54 -2.08
C ASN A 269 -17.64 22.05 -2.25
N PHE A 270 -16.65 22.60 -1.54
CA PHE A 270 -16.24 23.99 -1.70
C PHE A 270 -15.69 24.24 -3.12
N ALA A 271 -14.73 23.44 -3.58
CA ALA A 271 -14.10 23.57 -4.88
C ALA A 271 -15.05 23.30 -6.07
N MET A 272 -16.07 22.46 -5.86
CA MET A 272 -17.09 22.16 -6.88
C MET A 272 -18.15 23.26 -7.02
N LYS A 273 -18.31 24.13 -6.01
CA LYS A 273 -19.25 25.27 -6.03
C LYS A 273 -18.71 26.51 -6.74
N GLU A 274 -17.40 26.56 -6.99
CA GLU A 274 -16.79 27.70 -7.68
C GLU A 274 -17.39 27.85 -9.08
N LYS A 275 -17.94 29.04 -9.35
CA LYS A 275 -18.68 29.32 -10.60
C LYS A 275 -17.73 29.78 -11.69
N ASP A 276 -16.70 30.53 -11.33
CA ASP A 276 -15.73 31.03 -12.28
C ASP A 276 -14.60 30.02 -12.41
N ARG A 277 -14.84 29.04 -13.28
CA ARG A 277 -13.93 27.92 -13.60
C ARG A 277 -13.14 28.16 -14.89
N GLY A 278 -13.07 29.40 -15.39
CA GLY A 278 -12.48 29.71 -16.71
C GLY A 278 -11.07 29.12 -16.88
N LYS A 279 -10.16 29.39 -15.93
CA LYS A 279 -8.79 28.85 -15.97
C LYS A 279 -8.71 27.33 -15.95
N LEU A 280 -9.61 26.65 -15.23
CA LEU A 280 -9.66 25.19 -15.23
C LEU A 280 -10.12 24.68 -16.61
N LEU A 281 -11.16 25.28 -17.17
CA LEU A 281 -11.68 24.92 -18.50
C LEU A 281 -10.64 25.19 -19.59
N ASP A 282 -9.93 26.31 -19.52
CA ASP A 282 -8.83 26.63 -20.44
C ASP A 282 -7.69 25.61 -20.28
N TYR A 283 -7.32 25.27 -19.05
CA TYR A 283 -6.31 24.26 -18.77
C TYR A 283 -6.67 22.89 -19.36
N LEU A 284 -7.91 22.42 -19.20
CA LEU A 284 -8.38 21.16 -19.76
C LEU A 284 -8.50 21.21 -21.29
N SER A 285 -9.01 22.31 -21.84
CA SER A 285 -9.13 22.51 -23.29
C SER A 285 -7.77 22.51 -23.98
N ASN A 286 -6.76 23.17 -23.39
CA ASN A 286 -5.38 23.15 -23.87
C ASN A 286 -4.72 21.76 -23.80
N ARG A 287 -5.36 20.82 -23.11
CA ARG A 287 -4.98 19.43 -22.98
C ARG A 287 -5.85 18.51 -23.85
N GLY A 288 -6.66 19.07 -24.75
CA GLY A 288 -7.53 18.32 -25.66
C GLY A 288 -8.78 17.74 -24.99
N ILE A 289 -9.05 18.12 -23.74
CA ILE A 289 -10.17 17.63 -22.93
C ILE A 289 -11.23 18.75 -22.90
N ASN A 290 -12.10 18.75 -23.92
CA ASN A 290 -13.11 19.79 -24.09
C ASN A 290 -14.44 19.41 -23.40
N ASN A 291 -15.21 20.40 -22.95
CA ASN A 291 -16.57 20.21 -22.41
C ASN A 291 -16.68 19.25 -21.20
N ASP A 292 -15.61 19.08 -20.43
CA ASP A 292 -15.62 18.21 -19.26
C ASP A 292 -16.55 18.75 -18.16
N LYS A 293 -17.61 17.98 -17.88
CA LYS A 293 -18.59 18.26 -16.82
C LYS A 293 -18.40 17.35 -15.61
N SER A 294 -17.23 16.72 -15.49
CA SER A 294 -17.04 15.69 -14.48
C SER A 294 -17.19 16.20 -13.06
N SER A 295 -17.72 15.32 -12.20
CA SER A 295 -17.95 15.58 -10.78
C SER A 295 -16.70 15.36 -9.90
N ASP A 296 -15.58 15.01 -10.51
CA ASP A 296 -14.33 14.58 -9.87
C ASP A 296 -13.17 15.57 -10.03
N VAL A 297 -13.38 16.68 -10.75
CA VAL A 297 -12.42 17.79 -10.88
C VAL A 297 -13.03 19.10 -10.38
N GLY A 298 -12.48 19.63 -9.29
CA GLY A 298 -12.85 20.92 -8.69
C GLY A 298 -11.88 22.03 -9.04
N TYR A 299 -12.26 23.26 -8.74
CA TYR A 299 -11.41 24.44 -8.91
C TYR A 299 -11.29 25.22 -7.61
N LEU A 300 -10.06 25.55 -7.22
CA LEU A 300 -9.78 26.35 -6.04
C LEU A 300 -8.97 27.59 -6.43
N LYS A 301 -9.59 28.77 -6.29
CA LYS A 301 -8.94 30.05 -6.50
C LYS A 301 -8.06 30.45 -5.33
N ALA A 302 -6.90 31.03 -5.62
CA ALA A 302 -5.95 31.49 -4.63
C ALA A 302 -6.59 32.43 -3.58
N ASN A 303 -7.39 33.39 -4.03
CA ASN A 303 -8.03 34.38 -3.15
C ASN A 303 -9.18 33.79 -2.29
N LYS A 304 -9.67 32.60 -2.63
CA LYS A 304 -10.72 31.88 -1.88
C LYS A 304 -10.16 30.91 -0.84
N ILE A 305 -8.85 30.67 -0.82
CA ILE A 305 -8.23 29.75 0.14
C ILE A 305 -8.42 30.21 1.58
N ASN A 306 -8.31 31.51 1.86
CA ASN A 306 -8.51 32.02 3.23
C ASN A 306 -9.97 31.86 3.70
N GLU A 307 -10.94 32.02 2.79
CA GLU A 307 -12.36 31.75 3.06
C GLU A 307 -12.57 30.28 3.39
N LEU A 308 -12.04 29.36 2.58
CA LEU A 308 -12.06 27.93 2.86
C LEU A 308 -11.43 27.59 4.22
N VAL A 309 -10.27 28.18 4.55
CA VAL A 309 -9.61 27.95 5.84
C VAL A 309 -10.46 28.43 7.01
N GLN A 310 -11.15 29.57 6.89
CA GLN A 310 -12.06 30.06 7.92
C GLN A 310 -13.24 29.10 8.10
N GLU A 311 -13.91 28.70 7.01
CA GLU A 311 -15.02 27.75 7.07
C GLU A 311 -14.59 26.41 7.69
N LEU A 312 -13.41 25.90 7.33
CA LEU A 312 -12.87 24.67 7.92
C LEU A 312 -12.67 24.80 9.42
N LYS A 313 -12.20 25.94 9.92
CA LYS A 313 -11.96 26.20 11.35
C LYS A 313 -13.26 26.40 12.14
N GLU A 314 -14.32 26.88 11.49
CA GLU A 314 -15.65 26.99 12.10
C GLU A 314 -16.32 25.61 12.26
N VAL A 315 -16.04 24.70 11.34
CA VAL A 315 -16.71 23.40 11.25
C VAL A 315 -15.92 22.27 11.93
N PHE A 316 -14.59 22.30 11.86
CA PHE A 316 -13.71 21.22 12.32
C PHE A 316 -12.73 21.69 13.39
N ASN A 317 -12.31 20.77 14.25
CA ASN A 317 -11.29 21.06 15.25
C ASN A 317 -9.95 21.44 14.59
N VAL A 318 -9.40 22.59 14.95
CA VAL A 318 -8.13 23.10 14.39
C VAL A 318 -6.97 22.12 14.59
N ASN A 319 -6.94 21.40 15.72
CA ASN A 319 -5.90 20.41 15.98
C ASN A 319 -6.00 19.22 15.02
N ASP A 320 -7.22 18.82 14.65
CA ASP A 320 -7.42 17.76 13.66
C ASP A 320 -7.00 18.24 12.27
N LEU A 321 -7.33 19.48 11.89
CA LEU A 321 -6.89 20.06 10.62
C LEU A 321 -5.35 20.11 10.49
N VAL A 322 -4.64 20.31 11.60
CA VAL A 322 -3.17 20.23 11.65
C VAL A 322 -2.69 18.79 11.63
N LYS A 323 -3.26 17.92 12.47
CA LYS A 323 -2.94 16.49 12.57
C LYS A 323 -3.06 15.80 11.20
N TYR A 324 -4.08 16.15 10.44
CA TYR A 324 -4.34 15.59 9.11
C TYR A 324 -3.66 16.37 7.97
N LYS A 325 -2.73 17.28 8.31
CA LYS A 325 -1.89 18.04 7.37
C LYS A 325 -2.65 18.96 6.40
N ILE A 326 -3.89 19.31 6.73
CA ILE A 326 -4.71 20.30 5.99
C ILE A 326 -4.13 21.69 6.21
N LEU A 327 -3.82 21.99 7.48
CA LEU A 327 -3.19 23.23 7.91
C LEU A 327 -1.75 22.98 8.35
N ASN A 328 -0.90 23.96 8.07
CA ASN A 328 0.47 23.98 8.54
C ASN A 328 0.52 24.07 10.07
N GLU A 329 1.39 23.29 10.70
CA GLU A 329 1.46 23.16 12.15
C GLU A 329 1.76 24.48 12.87
N LYS A 330 2.72 25.26 12.37
CA LYS A 330 3.17 26.49 13.04
C LYS A 330 2.22 27.65 12.76
N SER A 331 1.92 27.88 11.49
CA SER A 331 1.14 29.05 11.07
C SER A 331 -0.37 28.86 11.18
N LYS A 332 -0.85 27.60 11.28
CA LYS A 332 -2.28 27.25 11.19
C LYS A 332 -2.94 27.83 9.93
N THR A 333 -2.16 28.03 8.87
CA THR A 333 -2.61 28.44 7.53
C THR A 333 -2.65 27.25 6.58
N TRP A 334 -3.25 27.44 5.41
CA TRP A 334 -3.34 26.40 4.40
C TRP A 334 -1.97 25.83 4.03
N ASN A 335 -1.84 24.50 4.03
CA ASN A 335 -0.56 23.81 3.88
C ASN A 335 -0.10 23.71 2.42
N TYR A 336 -1.01 23.85 1.45
CA TYR A 336 -0.74 23.61 0.03
C TYR A 336 -0.52 24.93 -0.71
N LYS A 337 0.74 25.39 -0.69
CA LYS A 337 1.24 26.60 -1.38
C LYS A 337 2.21 26.21 -2.49
N LEU A 338 2.44 27.11 -3.44
CA LEU A 338 3.45 26.97 -4.47
C LEU A 338 4.65 27.89 -4.15
N LEU A 339 5.87 27.39 -4.35
CA LEU A 339 7.06 28.23 -4.36
C LEU A 339 7.15 28.93 -5.71
N THR A 340 7.00 30.25 -5.71
CA THR A 340 7.01 31.11 -6.89
C THR A 340 8.44 31.37 -7.39
N ALA A 341 8.55 31.98 -8.58
CA ALA A 341 9.81 32.43 -9.19
C ALA A 341 10.69 33.24 -8.22
N ASP A 342 10.05 34.05 -7.36
CA ASP A 342 10.69 34.94 -6.39
C ASP A 342 10.97 34.25 -5.04
N GLU A 343 10.99 32.92 -5.00
CA GLU A 343 11.21 32.10 -3.81
C GLU A 343 10.22 32.34 -2.66
N LYS A 344 9.01 32.81 -2.98
CA LYS A 344 7.93 33.03 -2.00
C LYS A 344 6.88 31.93 -2.07
N TRP A 345 6.45 31.46 -0.90
CA TRP A 345 5.34 30.51 -0.77
C TRP A 345 4.00 31.24 -0.88
N GLU A 346 3.32 31.06 -1.99
CA GLU A 346 2.07 31.75 -2.30
C GLU A 346 0.91 30.79 -2.57
N TYR A 347 -0.29 31.33 -2.39
CA TYR A 347 -1.51 30.67 -2.84
C TYR A 347 -1.63 30.80 -4.35
N CYS A 348 -1.93 29.69 -5.01
CA CYS A 348 -2.13 29.66 -6.44
C CYS A 348 -3.48 29.03 -6.78
N ASP A 349 -4.05 29.51 -7.89
CA ASP A 349 -5.19 28.86 -8.50
C ASP A 349 -4.83 27.41 -8.84
N SER A 350 -5.74 26.48 -8.57
CA SER A 350 -5.47 25.06 -8.77
C SER A 350 -6.68 24.26 -9.22
N ALA A 351 -6.44 23.28 -10.09
CA ALA A 351 -7.36 22.17 -10.30
C ALA A 351 -7.19 21.16 -9.15
N LEU A 352 -8.30 20.65 -8.64
CA LEU A 352 -8.33 19.62 -7.61
C LEU A 352 -8.90 18.33 -8.21
N PHE A 353 -8.09 17.29 -8.30
CA PHE A 353 -8.49 15.96 -8.73
C PHE A 353 -8.82 15.12 -7.50
N PHE A 354 -10.07 14.66 -7.39
CA PHE A 354 -10.53 13.89 -6.24
C PHE A 354 -10.47 12.39 -6.53
N MET A 355 -9.73 11.64 -5.72
CA MET A 355 -9.74 10.17 -5.78
C MET A 355 -10.75 9.62 -4.80
N HIS A 356 -11.72 8.83 -5.24
CA HIS A 356 -12.83 8.39 -4.39
C HIS A 356 -12.65 6.97 -3.83
N ASP A 357 -13.43 6.64 -2.81
CA ASP A 357 -13.65 5.27 -2.40
C ASP A 357 -14.33 4.46 -3.53
N VAL A 358 -14.04 3.17 -3.64
CA VAL A 358 -14.66 2.32 -4.67
C VAL A 358 -16.18 2.23 -4.51
N TYR A 359 -16.69 2.36 -3.27
CA TYR A 359 -18.09 2.12 -2.93
C TYR A 359 -18.92 3.39 -2.76
N ASN A 360 -18.33 4.59 -2.88
CA ASN A 360 -19.01 5.86 -2.70
C ASN A 360 -18.17 7.04 -3.22
N ASP A 361 -18.76 8.24 -3.27
CA ASP A 361 -18.11 9.44 -3.80
C ASP A 361 -17.27 10.23 -2.78
N ILE A 362 -16.95 9.63 -1.63
CA ILE A 362 -16.11 10.25 -0.60
C ILE A 362 -14.65 10.23 -1.07
N PRO A 363 -13.95 11.39 -1.07
CA PRO A 363 -12.55 11.42 -1.43
C PRO A 363 -11.67 10.74 -0.38
N THR A 364 -10.71 9.96 -0.86
CA THR A 364 -9.62 9.34 -0.11
C THR A 364 -8.30 10.11 -0.25
N ASN A 365 -8.17 10.91 -1.31
CA ASN A 365 -7.05 11.81 -1.59
C ASN A 365 -7.52 12.98 -2.46
N ILE A 366 -6.79 14.09 -2.43
CA ILE A 366 -6.99 15.24 -3.32
C ILE A 366 -5.65 15.63 -3.93
N GLU A 367 -5.54 15.62 -5.25
CA GLU A 367 -4.34 16.12 -5.94
C GLU A 367 -4.56 17.54 -6.48
N PHE A 368 -3.60 18.41 -6.21
CA PHE A 368 -3.58 19.81 -6.60
C PHE A 368 -2.69 19.99 -7.81
N LYS A 369 -3.24 20.56 -8.89
CA LYS A 369 -2.49 21.03 -10.06
C LYS A 369 -2.51 22.55 -10.09
N PHE A 370 -1.37 23.19 -9.82
CA PHE A 370 -1.29 24.66 -9.74
C PHE A 370 -1.11 25.33 -11.11
N PHE A 371 -1.80 26.46 -11.29
CA PHE A 371 -1.84 27.29 -12.51
C PHE A 371 -0.94 28.55 -12.46
N GLY A 372 0.16 28.52 -11.70
CA GLY A 372 1.10 29.64 -11.57
C GLY A 372 2.42 29.44 -12.31
N ASP A 373 3.08 30.56 -12.66
CA ASP A 373 4.47 30.59 -13.14
C ASP A 373 5.40 30.07 -12.05
N ARG A 374 6.26 29.13 -12.43
CA ARG A 374 7.15 28.41 -11.51
C ARG A 374 8.57 28.91 -11.70
N THR A 375 9.38 28.92 -10.65
CA THR A 375 10.84 28.91 -10.81
C THR A 375 11.23 27.73 -11.72
N GLN A 376 12.19 27.94 -12.62
CA GLN A 376 12.99 26.84 -13.16
C GLN A 376 13.59 26.10 -11.95
N GLY A 377 13.17 24.84 -11.72
CA GLY A 377 13.60 24.03 -10.58
C GLY A 377 12.57 23.84 -9.46
N SER A 378 11.36 24.41 -9.52
CA SER A 378 10.30 24.07 -8.56
C SER A 378 9.89 22.59 -8.70
N PRO A 379 10.11 21.73 -7.68
CA PRO A 379 10.13 20.27 -7.87
C PRO A 379 8.77 19.61 -8.04
N ARG A 380 7.64 20.33 -7.92
CA ARG A 380 6.30 19.68 -7.85
C ARG A 380 5.29 20.31 -8.80
N LYS A 381 5.08 19.66 -9.94
CA LYS A 381 4.00 19.99 -10.89
C LYS A 381 2.60 19.74 -10.32
N ALA A 382 2.50 18.85 -9.33
CA ALA A 382 1.31 18.51 -8.59
C ALA A 382 1.66 18.18 -7.13
N VAL A 383 0.72 18.36 -6.20
CA VAL A 383 0.87 18.02 -4.79
C VAL A 383 -0.36 17.26 -4.32
N SER A 384 -0.18 16.14 -3.60
CA SER A 384 -1.28 15.37 -3.02
C SER A 384 -1.53 15.75 -1.55
N MET A 385 -2.80 15.94 -1.22
CA MET A 385 -3.33 15.95 0.15
C MET A 385 -3.75 14.53 0.53
N SER A 386 -2.76 13.72 0.89
CA SER A 386 -2.94 12.33 1.31
C SER A 386 -2.55 12.17 2.78
N ASN A 387 -3.33 11.40 3.54
CA ASN A 387 -2.93 10.90 4.86
C ASN A 387 -2.96 9.37 4.86
N SER A 388 -1.96 8.75 4.22
CA SER A 388 -1.89 7.30 4.02
C SER A 388 -1.76 6.49 5.32
N ALA A 389 -1.46 7.13 6.45
CA ALA A 389 -1.48 6.48 7.77
C ALA A 389 -2.91 6.26 8.30
N ILE A 390 -3.90 6.99 7.76
CA ILE A 390 -5.28 6.99 8.24
C ILE A 390 -6.28 6.57 7.15
N VAL A 391 -6.02 6.96 5.90
CA VAL A 391 -6.88 6.66 4.75
C VAL A 391 -6.02 6.14 3.61
N ASP A 392 -6.26 4.90 3.20
CA ASP A 392 -5.67 4.36 1.97
C ASP A 392 -6.17 5.16 0.77
N SER A 393 -5.25 5.75 0.03
CA SER A 393 -5.60 6.50 -1.17
C SER A 393 -5.96 5.54 -2.31
N ASN A 394 -6.99 5.88 -3.07
CA ASN A 394 -7.36 5.14 -4.27
C ASN A 394 -6.83 5.80 -5.54
N TYR A 395 -6.93 5.08 -6.65
CA TYR A 395 -6.60 5.61 -7.97
C TYR A 395 -7.59 6.70 -8.37
N TYR A 396 -7.11 7.68 -9.15
CA TYR A 396 -7.99 8.63 -9.79
C TYR A 396 -8.69 7.97 -10.98
N GLY A 397 -9.98 8.26 -11.19
CA GLY A 397 -10.65 7.98 -12.44
C GLY A 397 -11.80 6.97 -12.40
N SER A 398 -12.44 6.82 -13.54
CA SER A 398 -13.77 6.23 -13.71
C SER A 398 -13.81 4.72 -13.65
N ALA A 399 -12.64 4.05 -13.74
CA ALA A 399 -12.54 2.63 -13.46
C ALA A 399 -12.71 2.35 -11.96
N ASN A 400 -12.40 3.32 -11.08
CA ASN A 400 -12.47 3.15 -9.64
C ASN A 400 -13.90 3.33 -9.08
N ASN A 401 -14.85 2.55 -9.60
CA ASN A 401 -16.24 2.49 -9.17
C ASN A 401 -16.71 1.03 -9.09
N ILE A 402 -17.48 0.70 -8.04
CA ILE A 402 -18.06 -0.61 -7.81
C ILE A 402 -18.84 -1.18 -8.99
N ASP A 403 -19.52 -0.36 -9.79
CA ASP A 403 -20.30 -0.84 -10.94
C ASP A 403 -19.38 -1.39 -12.03
N PHE A 404 -18.27 -0.71 -12.30
CA PHE A 404 -17.24 -1.20 -13.22
C PHE A 404 -16.56 -2.45 -12.66
N ILE A 405 -16.22 -2.43 -11.37
CA ILE A 405 -15.54 -3.54 -10.71
C ILE A 405 -16.40 -4.81 -10.70
N LYS A 406 -17.71 -4.69 -10.48
CA LYS A 406 -18.66 -5.80 -10.49
C LYS A 406 -19.09 -6.28 -11.87
N ASP A 407 -18.86 -5.51 -12.93
CA ASP A 407 -19.23 -5.93 -14.27
C ASP A 407 -18.45 -7.21 -14.65
N ASP A 408 -19.15 -8.33 -14.86
CA ASP A 408 -18.54 -9.61 -15.22
C ASP A 408 -17.98 -9.61 -16.66
N LYS A 409 -18.22 -8.55 -17.44
CA LYS A 409 -17.58 -8.39 -18.75
C LYS A 409 -16.09 -8.10 -18.56
N GLN A 410 -15.26 -8.70 -19.42
CA GLN A 410 -13.83 -8.40 -19.59
C GLN A 410 -13.63 -6.97 -20.12
N ALA A 411 -14.08 -5.97 -19.37
CA ALA A 411 -13.97 -4.58 -19.71
C ALA A 411 -12.51 -4.14 -19.58
N GLN A 412 -12.11 -3.21 -20.45
CA GLN A 412 -10.76 -2.67 -20.46
C GLN A 412 -10.59 -1.66 -19.33
N CYS A 413 -9.47 -1.76 -18.63
CA CYS A 413 -9.03 -0.85 -17.59
C CYS A 413 -7.66 -0.29 -17.98
N TRP A 414 -7.63 0.99 -18.30
CA TRP A 414 -6.40 1.72 -18.65
C TRP A 414 -5.70 2.22 -17.39
N TRP A 415 -4.38 2.08 -17.33
CA TRP A 415 -3.55 2.53 -16.22
C TRP A 415 -2.57 3.57 -16.73
N ASN A 416 -2.59 4.75 -16.11
CA ASN A 416 -1.83 5.93 -16.56
C ASN A 416 -1.07 6.55 -15.39
N GLU A 417 -0.01 7.30 -15.67
CA GLU A 417 0.88 7.83 -14.63
C GLU A 417 0.22 8.91 -13.76
N GLY A 418 -0.57 9.79 -14.36
CA GLY A 418 -1.22 10.90 -13.66
C GLY A 418 -2.73 10.99 -13.86
N ALA A 419 -3.34 11.92 -13.13
CA ALA A 419 -4.77 12.21 -13.24
C ALA A 419 -5.16 12.82 -14.60
N ILE A 420 -4.26 13.57 -15.24
CA ILE A 420 -4.52 14.18 -16.56
C ILE A 420 -4.59 13.13 -17.66
N ASP A 421 -3.66 12.17 -17.66
CA ASP A 421 -3.65 11.09 -18.66
C ASP A 421 -4.87 10.20 -18.50
N ALA A 422 -5.21 9.86 -17.25
CA ALA A 422 -6.47 9.19 -16.96
C ALA A 422 -7.67 10.00 -17.46
N LYS A 423 -7.68 11.32 -17.27
CA LYS A 423 -8.79 12.16 -17.74
C LYS A 423 -8.89 12.22 -19.27
N ALA A 424 -7.75 12.24 -19.96
CA ALA A 424 -7.68 12.13 -21.41
C ALA A 424 -8.29 10.80 -21.87
N VAL A 425 -7.96 9.68 -21.23
CA VAL A 425 -8.54 8.37 -21.54
C VAL A 425 -10.05 8.32 -21.28
N GLU A 426 -10.53 8.90 -20.18
CA GLU A 426 -11.98 8.99 -19.90
C GLU A 426 -12.75 9.79 -20.93
N TYR A 427 -12.13 10.88 -21.40
CA TYR A 427 -12.72 11.72 -22.42
C TYR A 427 -12.95 10.95 -23.73
N LEU A 428 -12.10 9.96 -24.02
CA LEU A 428 -12.28 9.02 -25.14
C LEU A 428 -13.34 7.93 -24.88
N GLY A 429 -14.00 7.94 -23.72
CA GLY A 429 -15.04 6.99 -23.34
C GLY A 429 -14.54 5.70 -22.68
N PHE A 430 -13.24 5.60 -22.39
CA PHE A 430 -12.66 4.43 -21.74
C PHE A 430 -12.68 4.54 -20.21
N LYS A 431 -12.52 3.38 -19.57
CA LYS A 431 -12.35 3.29 -18.12
C LYS A 431 -10.88 3.32 -17.78
N SER A 432 -10.49 4.25 -16.91
CA SER A 432 -9.09 4.49 -16.56
C SER A 432 -8.86 4.67 -15.07
N ASN A 433 -7.64 4.37 -14.67
CA ASN A 433 -7.04 4.65 -13.40
C ASN A 433 -5.78 5.52 -13.63
N GLY A 434 -5.67 6.65 -12.93
CA GLY A 434 -4.47 7.46 -12.80
C GLY A 434 -3.78 7.13 -11.48
N LEU A 435 -2.47 6.87 -11.54
CA LEU A 435 -1.65 6.60 -10.35
C LEU A 435 -1.42 7.89 -9.55
N ILE A 436 -1.17 7.76 -8.24
CA ILE A 436 -0.89 8.90 -7.36
C ILE A 436 0.63 9.09 -7.26
N GLY A 437 1.20 9.77 -8.25
CA GLY A 437 2.64 9.96 -8.36
C GLY A 437 3.42 8.68 -8.64
N ALA A 438 4.70 8.83 -8.97
CA ALA A 438 5.57 7.73 -9.36
C ALA A 438 5.63 6.63 -8.26
N GLY A 439 5.26 5.41 -8.63
CA GLY A 439 5.49 4.19 -7.82
C GLY A 439 4.51 3.90 -6.68
N LYS A 440 3.49 4.74 -6.42
CA LYS A 440 2.46 4.42 -5.40
C LYS A 440 1.42 3.46 -5.96
N HIS A 441 1.69 2.16 -5.81
CA HIS A 441 0.72 1.11 -6.13
C HIS A 441 0.18 0.48 -4.85
N PHE A 442 -1.10 0.72 -4.57
CA PHE A 442 -1.80 0.14 -3.43
C PHE A 442 -2.23 -1.30 -3.77
N ASN A 443 -1.37 -2.24 -3.42
CA ASN A 443 -1.51 -3.67 -3.72
C ASN A 443 -2.89 -4.25 -3.39
N ALA A 444 -3.50 -3.83 -2.27
CA ALA A 444 -4.84 -4.25 -1.86
C ALA A 444 -5.95 -3.84 -2.86
N ASN A 445 -5.79 -2.69 -3.52
CA ASN A 445 -6.80 -2.14 -4.42
C ASN A 445 -6.72 -2.72 -5.85
N LEU A 446 -5.57 -3.26 -6.24
CA LEU A 446 -5.39 -3.88 -7.56
C LEU A 446 -6.25 -5.14 -7.73
N GLY A 447 -6.52 -5.86 -6.64
CA GLY A 447 -7.35 -7.06 -6.67
C GLY A 447 -8.80 -6.80 -7.07
N HIS A 448 -9.31 -5.57 -6.94
CA HIS A 448 -10.63 -5.18 -7.46
C HIS A 448 -10.75 -5.41 -8.97
N PHE A 449 -9.62 -5.37 -9.69
CA PHE A 449 -9.60 -5.36 -11.14
C PHE A 449 -9.14 -6.70 -11.74
N LYS A 450 -8.97 -7.76 -10.93
CA LYS A 450 -8.34 -9.03 -11.37
C LYS A 450 -8.97 -9.67 -12.61
N ASP A 451 -10.26 -9.48 -12.83
CA ASP A 451 -11.01 -10.10 -13.93
C ASP A 451 -11.07 -9.19 -15.19
N LYS A 452 -10.36 -8.05 -15.17
CA LYS A 452 -10.36 -7.05 -16.25
C LYS A 452 -9.24 -7.29 -17.27
N VAL A 453 -9.36 -6.61 -18.41
CA VAL A 453 -8.27 -6.46 -19.38
C VAL A 453 -7.50 -5.20 -19.03
N HIS A 454 -6.24 -5.34 -18.66
CA HIS A 454 -5.40 -4.23 -18.21
C HIS A 454 -4.56 -3.71 -19.37
N ILE A 455 -4.65 -2.41 -19.62
CA ILE A 455 -3.80 -1.70 -20.58
C ILE A 455 -2.96 -0.72 -19.78
N ILE A 456 -1.63 -0.89 -19.78
CA ILE A 456 -0.70 -0.04 -19.06
C ILE A 456 -0.09 0.94 -20.07
N ALA A 457 -0.38 2.22 -19.89
CA ALA A 457 0.05 3.33 -20.75
C ALA A 457 0.71 4.41 -19.86
N LEU A 458 1.97 4.18 -19.49
CA LEU A 458 2.79 5.16 -18.75
C LEU A 458 3.68 5.92 -19.73
N ASP A 459 4.32 6.98 -19.26
CA ASP A 459 5.20 7.84 -20.06
C ASP A 459 6.31 7.02 -20.74
N GLU A 460 6.69 7.40 -21.96
CA GLU A 460 7.72 6.72 -22.77
C GLU A 460 9.14 7.13 -22.34
N ASP A 461 9.39 7.14 -21.04
CA ASP A 461 10.70 7.38 -20.45
C ASP A 461 11.20 6.17 -19.62
N MET A 462 12.44 6.26 -19.12
CA MET A 462 13.01 5.19 -18.31
C MET A 462 12.21 4.91 -17.02
N ALA A 463 11.58 5.92 -16.43
CA ALA A 463 10.81 5.78 -15.21
C ALA A 463 9.46 5.11 -15.48
N GLY A 464 8.75 5.53 -16.53
CA GLY A 464 7.50 4.94 -17.00
C GLY A 464 7.67 3.50 -17.44
N ALA A 465 8.75 3.16 -18.17
CA ALA A 465 9.05 1.78 -18.54
C ALA A 465 9.27 0.89 -17.31
N LYS A 466 10.06 1.36 -16.33
CA LYS A 466 10.30 0.64 -15.07
C LYS A 466 9.01 0.46 -14.25
N ASN A 467 8.21 1.52 -14.13
CA ASN A 467 6.95 1.49 -13.38
C ASN A 467 5.90 0.61 -14.06
N SER A 468 5.87 0.54 -15.39
CA SER A 468 4.99 -0.33 -16.16
C SER A 468 5.24 -1.79 -15.82
N VAL A 469 6.51 -2.19 -15.78
CA VAL A 469 6.94 -3.54 -15.38
C VAL A 469 6.53 -3.84 -13.93
N ILE A 470 6.73 -2.91 -13.00
CA ILE A 470 6.35 -3.08 -11.59
C ILE A 470 4.83 -3.25 -11.46
N LEU A 471 4.05 -2.41 -12.14
CA LEU A 471 2.60 -2.48 -12.12
C LEU A 471 2.09 -3.79 -12.72
N ALA A 472 2.65 -4.23 -13.85
CA ALA A 472 2.29 -5.50 -14.49
C ALA A 472 2.52 -6.69 -13.54
N LYS A 473 3.66 -6.73 -12.84
CA LYS A 473 3.93 -7.75 -11.82
C LYS A 473 2.87 -7.71 -10.72
N LYS A 474 2.58 -6.53 -10.15
CA LYS A 474 1.59 -6.39 -9.08
C LYS A 474 0.16 -6.77 -9.52
N LEU A 475 -0.24 -6.43 -10.74
CA LEU A 475 -1.51 -6.83 -11.33
C LEU A 475 -1.60 -8.35 -11.50
N LYS A 476 -0.56 -8.98 -12.06
CA LYS A 476 -0.50 -10.44 -12.21
C LYS A 476 -0.64 -11.14 -10.87
N MET A 477 0.06 -10.64 -9.87
CA MET A 477 -0.01 -11.12 -8.50
C MET A 477 -1.38 -10.94 -7.84
N ALA A 478 -2.10 -9.88 -8.19
CA ALA A 478 -3.48 -9.66 -7.78
C ALA A 478 -4.49 -10.58 -8.50
N GLY A 479 -4.02 -11.42 -9.43
CA GLY A 479 -4.82 -12.42 -10.16
C GLY A 479 -5.14 -12.07 -11.61
N ALA A 480 -4.67 -10.91 -12.10
CA ALA A 480 -4.93 -10.48 -13.47
C ALA A 480 -4.31 -11.43 -14.51
N GLN A 481 -5.10 -11.77 -15.53
CA GLN A 481 -4.66 -12.68 -16.60
C GLN A 481 -4.33 -11.94 -17.90
N ASN A 482 -5.06 -10.85 -18.19
CA ASN A 482 -4.96 -10.12 -19.44
C ASN A 482 -4.29 -8.77 -19.21
N ILE A 483 -2.97 -8.68 -19.44
CA ILE A 483 -2.18 -7.47 -19.22
C ILE A 483 -1.46 -7.11 -20.53
N PHE A 484 -1.60 -5.86 -20.96
CA PHE A 484 -0.99 -5.32 -22.17
C PHE A 484 -0.21 -4.05 -21.83
N PHE A 485 0.97 -3.90 -22.45
CA PHE A 485 1.67 -2.62 -22.51
C PHE A 485 1.23 -1.87 -23.76
N ALA A 486 0.79 -0.63 -23.57
CA ALA A 486 0.64 0.33 -24.65
C ALA A 486 1.99 1.00 -24.87
N SER A 487 2.45 1.05 -26.12
CA SER A 487 3.66 1.79 -26.46
C SER A 487 3.58 2.53 -27.79
N TRP A 488 4.39 3.58 -27.91
CA TRP A 488 4.51 4.41 -29.10
C TRP A 488 5.94 4.95 -29.26
N ASN A 489 6.19 5.70 -30.33
CA ASN A 489 7.46 6.42 -30.49
C ASN A 489 7.33 7.78 -29.77
N GLU A 490 8.30 8.14 -28.93
CA GLU A 490 8.39 9.42 -28.21
C GLU A 490 8.21 10.64 -29.14
N GLU A 491 8.60 10.51 -30.42
CA GLU A 491 8.40 11.56 -31.43
C GLU A 491 6.93 11.96 -31.65
N TYR A 492 5.98 11.06 -31.32
CA TYR A 492 4.54 11.31 -31.46
C TYR A 492 3.93 11.99 -30.23
N GLY A 493 4.61 11.92 -29.09
CA GLY A 493 4.18 12.44 -27.79
C GLY A 493 4.90 11.75 -26.63
N ASN A 494 5.13 12.46 -25.52
CA ASN A 494 5.83 11.88 -24.35
C ASN A 494 4.89 11.09 -23.44
N ASP A 495 3.65 11.56 -23.32
CA ASP A 495 2.58 10.96 -22.52
C ASP A 495 1.31 10.76 -23.37
N LEU A 496 0.31 10.10 -22.80
CA LEU A 496 -0.94 9.80 -23.49
C LEU A 496 -1.73 11.08 -23.81
N ASN A 497 -1.62 12.11 -22.97
CA ASN A 497 -2.24 13.40 -23.22
C ASN A 497 -1.63 14.12 -24.43
N ASP A 498 -0.31 14.06 -24.59
CA ASP A 498 0.41 14.59 -25.75
C ASP A 498 -0.05 13.88 -27.03
N LEU A 499 -0.21 12.56 -27.00
CA LEU A 499 -0.76 11.79 -28.14
C LEU A 499 -2.19 12.22 -28.52
N LEU A 500 -3.04 12.48 -27.52
CA LEU A 500 -4.39 13.00 -27.75
C LEU A 500 -4.32 14.37 -28.45
N ASN A 501 -3.47 15.28 -27.95
CA ASN A 501 -3.30 16.63 -28.50
C ASN A 501 -2.72 16.63 -29.92
N SER A 502 -1.74 15.75 -30.17
CA SER A 502 -1.05 15.62 -31.46
C SER A 502 -1.84 14.78 -32.48
N LYS A 503 -2.98 14.22 -32.08
CA LYS A 503 -3.82 13.32 -32.89
C LYS A 503 -3.09 12.04 -33.32
N ASN A 504 -2.23 11.50 -32.48
CA ASN A 504 -1.42 10.30 -32.76
C ASN A 504 -1.83 9.06 -31.95
N LEU A 505 -3.06 9.01 -31.42
CA LEU A 505 -3.56 7.84 -30.68
C LEU A 505 -3.54 6.55 -31.52
N ASP A 506 -3.61 6.68 -32.85
CA ASP A 506 -3.55 5.57 -33.81
C ASP A 506 -2.18 4.87 -33.83
N LYS A 507 -1.15 5.54 -33.30
CA LYS A 507 0.21 5.02 -33.21
C LYS A 507 0.43 4.10 -32.03
N ILE A 508 -0.51 4.02 -31.10
CA ILE A 508 -0.42 3.13 -29.94
C ILE A 508 -0.43 1.67 -30.39
N LYS A 509 0.60 0.94 -29.96
CA LYS A 509 0.74 -0.50 -30.15
C LYS A 509 0.50 -1.20 -28.83
N LEU A 510 -0.31 -2.26 -28.85
CA LEU A 510 -0.54 -3.08 -27.66
C LEU A 510 0.32 -4.34 -27.74
N THR A 511 1.12 -4.57 -26.70
CA THR A 511 1.96 -5.76 -26.53
C THR A 511 1.47 -6.56 -25.34
N PHE A 512 1.09 -7.81 -25.55
CA PHE A 512 0.68 -8.71 -24.46
C PHE A 512 1.85 -9.05 -23.54
N CYS A 513 1.66 -8.89 -22.23
CA CYS A 513 2.67 -9.20 -21.22
C CYS A 513 2.64 -10.70 -20.90
N LYS A 514 3.72 -11.41 -21.29
CA LYS A 514 3.94 -12.81 -20.88
C LYS A 514 4.75 -12.86 -19.58
N PHE A 515 4.30 -13.71 -18.67
CA PHE A 515 5.01 -14.02 -17.44
C PHE A 515 5.58 -15.43 -17.54
N ASN A 516 6.90 -15.55 -17.60
CA ASN A 516 7.56 -16.85 -17.49
C ASN A 516 7.80 -17.15 -16.01
N LEU A 517 7.14 -18.20 -15.50
CA LEU A 517 7.42 -18.73 -14.18
C LEU A 517 8.70 -19.55 -14.28
N SER A 518 9.80 -19.06 -13.71
CA SER A 518 10.99 -19.89 -13.51
C SER A 518 10.88 -20.66 -12.19
N GLU A 519 11.49 -21.84 -12.10
CA GLU A 519 11.47 -22.74 -10.93
C GLU A 519 12.07 -22.11 -9.65
N ASN A 520 12.70 -20.93 -9.76
CA ASN A 520 13.28 -20.17 -8.65
C ASN A 520 12.42 -18.97 -8.19
N GLU A 521 11.15 -18.88 -8.58
CA GLU A 521 10.21 -17.79 -8.21
C GLU A 521 10.63 -16.36 -8.64
N ASP A 522 11.60 -16.23 -9.56
CA ASP A 522 11.92 -14.96 -10.20
C ASP A 522 11.11 -14.80 -11.49
N TYR A 523 10.25 -13.76 -11.52
CA TYR A 523 9.52 -13.36 -12.72
C TYR A 523 10.47 -12.64 -13.68
N THR A 524 11.01 -13.37 -14.65
CA THR A 524 11.53 -12.78 -15.88
C THR A 524 10.35 -12.47 -16.78
N ILE A 525 10.07 -11.18 -16.98
CA ILE A 525 9.22 -10.75 -18.09
C ILE A 525 10.09 -10.88 -19.33
N SER A 526 9.88 -11.94 -20.12
CA SER A 526 10.32 -11.87 -21.51
C SER A 526 9.25 -11.08 -22.24
N SER A 527 9.63 -9.95 -22.83
CA SER A 527 8.83 -9.31 -23.87
C SER A 527 8.94 -10.15 -25.15
N ASP A 528 8.50 -11.40 -25.10
CA ASP A 528 8.37 -12.22 -26.31
C ASP A 528 7.12 -11.74 -27.05
N ILE A 529 7.33 -10.74 -27.91
CA ILE A 529 6.35 -10.15 -28.82
C ILE A 529 5.70 -11.29 -29.61
N THR A 530 4.48 -11.67 -29.25
CA THR A 530 3.78 -12.76 -29.93
C THR A 530 2.42 -12.36 -30.51
N LYS A 531 1.93 -11.16 -30.19
CA LYS A 531 0.79 -10.55 -30.88
C LYS A 531 0.81 -9.04 -30.69
N ILE A 532 1.00 -8.31 -31.79
CA ILE A 532 0.77 -6.87 -31.86
C ILE A 532 -0.68 -6.70 -32.33
N GLN A 533 -1.50 -6.00 -31.56
CA GLN A 533 -2.81 -5.54 -32.02
C GLN A 533 -2.80 -4.01 -32.00
N HIS A 534 -3.21 -3.41 -33.12
CA HIS A 534 -3.53 -1.98 -33.15
C HIS A 534 -4.84 -1.73 -32.41
N LEU A 535 -5.00 -0.54 -31.82
CA LEU A 535 -6.28 -0.15 -31.25
C LEU A 535 -7.37 -0.29 -32.33
N PRO A 536 -8.56 -0.84 -32.01
CA PRO A 536 -9.62 -0.99 -33.01
C PRO A 536 -9.98 0.35 -33.65
N SER A 537 -10.02 0.40 -34.98
CA SER A 537 -10.29 1.61 -35.78
C SER A 537 -11.58 2.31 -35.38
N ASP A 538 -12.60 1.56 -34.98
CA ASP A 538 -13.91 2.13 -34.62
C ASP A 538 -13.86 2.89 -33.29
N LEU A 539 -13.08 2.40 -32.32
CA LEU A 539 -12.84 3.10 -31.05
C LEU A 539 -12.00 4.35 -31.27
N LEU A 540 -11.03 4.26 -32.17
CA LEU A 540 -10.19 5.38 -32.56
C LEU A 540 -11.00 6.49 -33.27
N ASN A 541 -11.89 6.10 -34.18
CA ASN A 541 -12.79 7.03 -34.87
C ASN A 541 -13.76 7.71 -33.90
N GLN A 542 -14.35 6.94 -32.96
CA GLN A 542 -15.18 7.51 -31.90
C GLN A 542 -14.41 8.50 -31.01
N ALA A 543 -13.17 8.16 -30.65
CA ALA A 543 -12.28 9.03 -29.88
C ALA A 543 -12.00 10.37 -30.61
N TYR A 544 -11.67 10.33 -31.92
CA TYR A 544 -11.46 11.54 -32.71
C TYR A 544 -12.75 12.35 -32.93
N GLU A 545 -13.87 11.69 -33.19
CA GLU A 545 -15.17 12.35 -33.35
C GLU A 545 -15.61 13.06 -32.06
N ILE A 546 -15.39 12.45 -30.89
CA ILE A 546 -15.67 13.08 -29.60
C ILE A 546 -14.71 14.26 -29.36
N ALA A 547 -13.41 14.06 -29.61
CA ALA A 547 -12.40 15.08 -29.32
C ALA A 547 -12.49 16.33 -30.20
N PHE A 548 -12.93 16.19 -31.44
CA PHE A 548 -12.87 17.24 -32.46
C PHE A 548 -14.24 17.63 -33.02
N LYS A 549 -15.34 17.24 -32.35
CA LYS A 549 -16.73 17.49 -32.76
C LYS A 549 -17.04 18.95 -33.07
N ASP A 550 -16.35 19.88 -32.42
CA ASP A 550 -16.56 21.33 -32.54
C ASP A 550 -15.53 22.04 -33.42
N THR A 551 -14.48 21.35 -33.89
CA THR A 551 -13.53 21.89 -34.87
C THR A 551 -13.96 21.47 -36.27
N LYS A 552 -14.36 22.43 -37.12
CA LYS A 552 -14.86 22.19 -38.50
C LYS A 552 -13.88 21.52 -39.48
N GLU A 553 -12.73 21.04 -39.02
CA GLU A 553 -11.71 20.39 -39.84
C GLU A 553 -11.32 19.02 -39.24
N LEU A 554 -12.04 17.98 -39.66
CA LEU A 554 -11.52 16.61 -39.65
C LEU A 554 -10.48 16.49 -40.78
N PRO A 555 -9.22 16.09 -40.52
CA PRO A 555 -8.30 15.74 -41.60
C PRO A 555 -8.82 14.50 -42.35
N GLN A 556 -8.94 14.59 -43.67
CA GLN A 556 -9.49 13.58 -44.58
C GLN A 556 -8.74 12.21 -44.65
N GLN A 557 -7.88 11.85 -43.70
CA GLN A 557 -6.95 10.72 -43.87
C GLN A 557 -7.41 9.35 -43.35
N VAL A 558 -8.63 9.18 -42.83
CA VAL A 558 -9.05 7.89 -42.23
C VAL A 558 -9.82 6.96 -43.19
N ASN A 559 -9.90 7.26 -44.49
CA ASN A 559 -10.69 6.45 -45.45
C ASN A 559 -9.91 5.32 -46.17
N ASN A 560 -8.65 5.04 -45.85
CA ASN A 560 -7.84 4.04 -46.55
C ASN A 560 -7.38 2.86 -45.65
N ILE A 561 -8.31 2.24 -44.91
CA ILE A 561 -8.06 0.93 -44.27
C ILE A 561 -9.20 -0.03 -44.65
N SER A 562 -9.27 -0.40 -45.93
CA SER A 562 -10.16 -1.48 -46.41
C SER A 562 -9.42 -2.63 -47.08
N GLU A 563 -8.10 -2.73 -46.92
CA GLU A 563 -7.30 -3.83 -47.48
C GLU A 563 -6.37 -4.43 -46.41
N ILE A 564 -6.93 -5.22 -45.50
CA ILE A 564 -6.19 -6.33 -44.90
C ILE A 564 -6.98 -7.58 -45.25
N LYS A 565 -6.60 -8.19 -46.38
CA LYS A 565 -6.97 -9.56 -46.70
C LYS A 565 -6.30 -10.49 -45.71
N GLU A 566 -7.04 -11.52 -45.31
CA GLU A 566 -6.57 -12.69 -44.57
C GLU A 566 -5.16 -13.10 -45.01
N ILE A 567 -4.21 -13.12 -44.07
CA ILE A 567 -2.98 -13.88 -44.22
C ILE A 567 -3.06 -15.01 -43.21
N ASP A 568 -3.65 -16.12 -43.68
CA ASP A 568 -3.40 -17.44 -43.12
C ASP A 568 -1.96 -17.85 -43.44
N SER A 569 -1.32 -18.48 -42.45
CA SER A 569 -0.10 -19.31 -42.55
C SER A 569 1.19 -18.65 -43.09
N ILE A 570 2.07 -18.22 -42.18
CA ILE A 570 3.53 -18.35 -42.39
C ILE A 570 4.16 -18.95 -41.14
N SER A 571 4.34 -20.28 -41.18
CA SER A 571 5.39 -20.98 -40.46
C SER A 571 6.73 -20.68 -41.12
N ASN A 572 7.75 -20.37 -40.30
CA ASN A 572 9.19 -20.19 -40.59
C ASN A 572 9.68 -18.75 -40.51
N ILE A 573 10.19 -18.36 -39.34
CA ILE A 573 11.34 -17.45 -39.23
C ILE A 573 12.31 -18.06 -38.23
N GLU A 574 13.56 -18.16 -38.67
CA GLU A 574 14.71 -18.76 -38.02
C GLU A 574 15.01 -18.16 -36.65
N SER A 575 15.42 -19.02 -35.72
CA SER A 575 16.01 -18.67 -34.44
C SER A 575 17.27 -17.81 -34.63
N GLN A 576 17.17 -16.50 -34.45
CA GLN A 576 18.35 -15.66 -34.26
C GLN A 576 18.86 -15.80 -32.82
N LYS A 577 20.16 -16.10 -32.70
CA LYS A 577 20.89 -16.30 -31.43
C LYS A 577 20.81 -15.05 -30.53
N PRO A 578 20.91 -15.22 -29.20
CA PRO A 578 20.98 -14.10 -28.27
C PRO A 578 22.21 -13.24 -28.55
N ILE A 579 22.03 -11.92 -28.56
CA ILE A 579 23.11 -10.94 -28.62
C ILE A 579 23.84 -10.99 -27.27
N GLU A 580 25.09 -11.45 -27.27
CA GLU A 580 26.03 -11.27 -26.17
C GLU A 580 26.38 -9.78 -26.05
N VAL A 581 25.95 -9.13 -24.97
CA VAL A 581 26.43 -7.80 -24.61
C VAL A 581 27.82 -7.96 -23.99
N LYS A 582 28.84 -7.56 -24.77
CA LYS A 582 30.22 -7.45 -24.30
C LYS A 582 30.31 -6.41 -23.17
N LYS A 583 30.87 -6.83 -22.03
CA LYS A 583 31.38 -5.94 -20.98
C LYS A 583 32.52 -5.11 -21.57
N ASN A 584 32.31 -3.81 -21.78
CA ASN A 584 33.41 -2.88 -22.04
C ASN A 584 33.85 -2.23 -20.72
N GLU A 585 35.08 -2.60 -20.36
CA GLU A 585 36.18 -1.82 -19.81
C GLU A 585 35.89 -0.55 -19.01
N ILE A 586 36.38 -0.61 -17.77
CA ILE A 586 36.46 0.43 -16.75
C ILE A 586 37.44 1.51 -17.19
N ALA A 587 36.98 2.77 -17.28
CA ALA A 587 37.87 3.93 -17.30
C ALA A 587 38.34 4.26 -15.87
N PRO A 588 39.60 4.70 -15.67
CA PRO A 588 40.13 5.03 -14.35
C PRO A 588 39.53 6.34 -13.81
N PRO A 589 39.56 6.56 -12.48
CA PRO A 589 38.97 7.73 -11.86
C PRO A 589 39.78 8.99 -12.17
N ILE A 590 39.07 10.07 -12.47
CA ILE A 590 39.60 11.43 -12.56
C ILE A 590 39.86 11.91 -11.12
N GLU A 591 41.08 12.35 -10.85
CA GLU A 591 41.47 13.01 -9.60
C GLU A 591 40.71 14.35 -9.46
N GLU A 592 39.92 14.48 -8.39
CA GLU A 592 39.33 15.75 -7.98
C GLU A 592 40.37 16.57 -7.21
N HIS A 593 40.70 17.74 -7.75
CA HIS A 593 41.48 18.77 -7.07
C HIS A 593 40.60 19.44 -5.99
N GLU A 594 41.05 19.38 -4.74
CA GLU A 594 40.53 20.18 -3.63
C GLU A 594 40.95 21.65 -3.82
N GLU A 595 40.00 22.55 -4.05
CA GLU A 595 40.20 23.99 -3.89
C GLU A 595 39.74 24.42 -2.49
N GLU A 596 40.71 24.79 -1.66
CA GLU A 596 40.54 25.46 -0.37
C GLU A 596 39.95 26.87 -0.57
N TYR A 597 38.75 27.13 -0.04
CA TYR A 597 38.28 28.50 0.19
C TYR A 597 38.62 28.95 1.61
N SER A 598 39.65 29.80 1.67
CA SER A 598 40.08 30.60 2.81
C SER A 598 38.97 31.56 3.29
N LEU A 599 38.71 31.54 4.60
CA LEU A 599 37.95 32.56 5.32
C LEU A 599 38.90 33.67 5.81
N ALA A 600 38.54 34.93 5.60
CA ALA A 600 38.87 36.06 6.48
C ALA A 600 38.18 37.37 6.03
N PRO A 601 38.02 38.38 6.91
CA PRO A 601 37.90 38.36 8.37
C PRO A 601 36.47 38.65 8.86
#